data_AF-A0A737VE71-F1
#
_entry.id   AF-A0A737VE71-F1
#
_cell.length_a   1.000
_cell.length_b   1.000
_cell.length_c   1.000
_cell.angle_alpha   90.00
_cell.angle_beta   90.00
_cell.angle_gamma   90.00
#
_symmetry.space_group_name_H-M   'P 1'
#
loop_
_entity.id
_entity.type
_entity.pdbx_description
1 polymer ?
#
loop_
_entity_poly.entity_id
_entity_poly.type
_entity_poly.pdbx_seq_one_letter_code
_entity_poly.pdbx_strand_id
1 'polypeptide(L)'
;HTVTIPPRPFFRKMIEHKSPEWGEKMVTLLRANDFDTATALVYMGEHIKGQLQMFIRDWKRPPNAASTVRQKGFNNPLIETGHMMNSVDYSVDGGNK
;
A
#
# COMPACT_ATOMS: atom_id res chain seq x y z
N HIS A 1 -19.59 15.17 -24.65
CA HIS A 1 -18.12 14.95 -24.53
C HIS A 1 -17.88 13.61 -23.84
N THR A 2 -16.84 12.86 -24.22
CA THR A 2 -16.48 11.59 -23.54
C THR A 2 -15.40 11.88 -22.50
N VAL A 3 -15.64 11.48 -21.24
CA VAL A 3 -14.66 11.60 -20.15
C VAL A 3 -14.01 10.24 -19.93
N THR A 4 -12.73 10.11 -20.31
CA THR A 4 -11.96 8.88 -20.05
C THR A 4 -11.25 8.98 -18.72
N ILE A 5 -11.60 8.09 -17.78
CA ILE A 5 -10.94 7.98 -16.47
C ILE A 5 -10.08 6.71 -16.46
N PRO A 6 -8.77 6.83 -16.66
CA PRO A 6 -7.90 5.65 -16.74
C PRO A 6 -7.72 4.98 -15.36
N PRO A 7 -7.55 3.64 -15.33
CA PRO A 7 -7.37 2.90 -14.08
C PRO A 7 -6.05 3.28 -13.39
N ARG A 8 -6.06 3.25 -12.05
CA ARG A 8 -4.89 3.50 -11.20
C ARG A 8 -4.62 2.25 -10.35
N PRO A 9 -3.99 1.20 -10.92
CA PRO A 9 -3.86 -0.10 -10.25
C PRO A 9 -2.72 -0.12 -9.22
N PHE A 10 -2.72 0.83 -8.28
CA PHE A 10 -1.63 1.02 -7.31
C PHE A 10 -1.36 -0.19 -6.43
N PHE A 11 -2.42 -0.86 -5.97
CA PHE A 11 -2.32 -2.04 -5.14
C PHE A 11 -1.64 -3.19 -5.90
N ARG A 12 -2.10 -3.47 -7.13
CA ARG A 12 -1.53 -4.53 -7.98
C ARG A 12 -0.07 -4.25 -8.30
N LYS A 13 0.28 -3.00 -8.60
CA LYS A 13 1.67 -2.60 -8.84
C LYS A 13 2.53 -2.70 -7.59
N MET A 14 2.00 -2.40 -6.41
CA MET A 14 2.74 -2.65 -5.17
C MET A 14 3.09 -4.13 -5.02
N ILE A 15 2.10 -5.03 -5.17
CA ILE A 15 2.34 -6.49 -5.11
C ILE A 15 3.40 -6.89 -6.15
N GLU A 16 3.23 -6.52 -7.42
CA GLU A 16 4.17 -6.87 -8.49
C GLU A 16 5.63 -6.47 -8.17
N HIS A 17 5.82 -5.29 -7.57
CA HIS A 17 7.15 -4.77 -7.26
C HIS A 17 7.70 -5.26 -5.91
N LYS A 18 6.84 -5.64 -4.96
CA LYS A 18 7.22 -5.89 -3.55
C LYS A 18 7.04 -7.33 -3.10
N SER A 19 6.14 -8.10 -3.70
CA SER A 19 5.98 -9.50 -3.32
C SER A 19 7.22 -10.38 -3.48
N PRO A 20 8.15 -10.12 -4.43
CA PRO A 20 9.39 -10.91 -4.52
C PRO A 20 10.26 -10.85 -3.26
N GLU A 21 10.29 -9.73 -2.52
CA GLU A 21 11.09 -9.58 -1.29
C GLU A 21 10.41 -10.17 -0.04
N TRP A 22 9.11 -10.48 -0.10
CA TRP A 22 8.34 -10.86 1.08
C TRP A 22 8.76 -12.19 1.69
N GLY A 23 9.12 -13.18 0.88
CA GLY A 23 9.55 -14.49 1.38
C GLY A 23 10.82 -14.42 2.21
N GLU A 24 11.85 -13.75 1.69
CA GLU A 24 13.11 -13.54 2.41
C GLU A 24 12.89 -12.69 3.66
N LYS A 25 12.09 -11.62 3.55
CA LYS A 25 11.74 -10.77 4.70
C LYS A 25 11.06 -11.57 5.82
N MET A 26 10.13 -12.46 5.47
CA MET A 26 9.45 -13.30 6.46
C MET A 26 10.42 -14.26 7.16
N VAL A 27 11.37 -14.86 6.44
CA VAL A 27 12.41 -15.70 7.04
C VAL A 27 13.28 -14.90 8.02
N THR A 28 13.66 -13.67 7.65
CA THR A 28 14.40 -12.77 8.57
C THR A 28 13.59 -12.44 9.81
N LEU A 29 12.30 -12.11 9.66
CA LEU A 29 11.42 -11.80 10.77
C LEU A 29 11.22 -13.00 11.71
N LEU A 30 11.05 -14.20 11.18
CA LEU A 30 10.93 -15.42 11.99
C LEU A 30 12.18 -15.65 12.85
N ARG A 31 13.37 -15.58 12.25
CA ARG A 31 14.63 -15.77 12.98
C ARG A 31 14.86 -14.69 14.05
N ALA A 32 14.46 -13.46 13.76
CA ALA A 32 14.60 -12.33 14.68
C ALA A 32 13.61 -12.37 15.87
N ASN A 33 12.58 -13.22 15.79
CA ASN A 33 11.52 -13.33 16.80
C ASN A 33 11.40 -14.75 17.35
N ASP A 34 12.51 -15.50 17.43
CA ASP A 34 12.56 -16.87 17.97
C ASP A 34 11.49 -17.81 17.38
N PHE A 35 11.16 -17.62 16.10
CA PHE A 35 10.12 -18.33 15.35
C PHE A 35 8.70 -18.18 15.91
N ASP A 36 8.42 -17.17 16.73
CA ASP A 36 7.06 -16.77 17.06
C ASP A 36 6.36 -16.24 15.79
N THR A 37 5.47 -17.07 15.26
CA THR A 37 4.77 -16.81 14.01
C THR A 37 3.76 -15.67 14.15
N ALA A 38 3.13 -15.50 15.31
CA ALA A 38 2.18 -14.42 15.53
C ALA A 38 2.89 -13.06 15.46
N THR A 39 3.98 -12.92 16.21
CA THR A 39 4.80 -11.69 16.19
C THR A 39 5.41 -11.44 14.82
N ALA A 40 5.95 -12.48 14.15
CA ALA A 40 6.51 -12.32 12.81
C ALA A 40 5.47 -11.88 11.76
N LEU A 41 4.25 -12.42 11.81
CA LEU A 41 3.15 -12.01 10.93
C LEU A 41 2.69 -10.58 11.19
N VAL A 42 2.65 -10.12 12.45
CA VAL A 42 2.36 -8.73 12.80
C VAL A 42 3.39 -7.79 12.15
N TYR A 43 4.68 -8.08 12.30
CA TYR A 43 5.72 -7.27 11.66
C TYR A 43 5.69 -7.31 10.14
N MET A 44 5.33 -8.46 9.55
CA MET A 44 5.15 -8.57 8.12
C MET A 44 3.95 -7.74 7.62
N GLY A 45 2.85 -7.75 8.38
CA GLY A 45 1.68 -6.92 8.12
C GLY A 45 1.99 -5.42 8.14
N GLU A 46 2.68 -4.94 9.17
CA GLU A 46 3.17 -3.54 9.23
C GLU A 46 4.05 -3.19 8.02
N HIS A 47 4.94 -4.11 7.63
CA HIS A 47 5.82 -3.89 6.49
C HIS A 47 5.05 -3.72 5.18
N ILE A 48 4.09 -4.60 4.90
CA ILE A 48 3.25 -4.54 3.69
C ILE A 48 2.34 -3.30 3.71
N LYS A 49 1.76 -2.96 4.87
CA LYS A 49 1.00 -1.72 5.08
C LYS A 49 1.83 -0.49 4.70
N GLY A 50 3.06 -0.40 5.19
CA GLY A 50 3.99 0.67 4.85
C GLY A 50 4.31 0.72 3.34
N GLN A 51 4.54 -0.43 2.70
CA GLN A 51 4.75 -0.49 1.25
C GLN A 51 3.55 0.03 0.47
N LEU A 52 2.33 -0.33 0.86
CA LEU A 52 1.12 0.15 0.20
C LEU A 52 0.93 1.66 0.37
N GLN A 53 1.16 2.18 1.58
CA GLN A 53 1.11 3.62 1.85
C GLN A 53 2.13 4.39 1.00
N MET A 54 3.36 3.89 0.87
CA MET A 54 4.38 4.47 -0.02
C MET A 54 3.91 4.49 -1.49
N PHE A 55 3.34 3.39 -1.98
CA PHE A 55 2.81 3.33 -3.35
C PHE A 55 1.66 4.32 -3.59
N ILE A 56 0.77 4.51 -2.62
CA ILE A 56 -0.30 5.52 -2.70
C ILE A 56 0.30 6.92 -2.77
N ARG A 57 1.29 7.22 -1.92
CA ARG A 57 1.95 8.53 -1.85
C ARG A 57 2.68 8.87 -3.14
N ASP A 58 3.43 7.91 -3.68
CA ASP A 58 4.38 8.15 -4.76
C ASP A 58 3.75 7.98 -6.15
N TRP A 59 2.51 7.49 -6.25
CA TRP A 59 1.82 7.29 -7.53
C TRP A 59 1.64 8.59 -8.32
N LYS A 60 2.04 8.58 -9.60
CA LYS A 60 1.89 9.74 -10.51
C LYS A 60 1.15 9.47 -11.81
N ARG A 61 1.03 8.21 -12.25
CA ARG A 61 0.52 7.87 -13.59
C ARG A 61 -0.56 6.79 -13.53
N PRO A 62 -1.72 6.99 -14.18
CA PRO A 62 -2.14 8.20 -14.90
C PRO A 62 -2.38 9.40 -13.96
N PRO A 63 -2.07 10.63 -14.40
CA PRO A 63 -2.26 11.84 -13.59
C PRO A 63 -3.75 12.17 -13.41
N ASN A 64 -4.04 13.20 -12.61
CA ASN A 64 -5.38 13.79 -12.57
C ASN A 64 -5.69 14.57 -13.85
N ALA A 65 -6.98 14.75 -14.15
CA ALA A 65 -7.41 15.70 -15.16
C ALA A 65 -7.01 17.13 -14.77
N ALA A 66 -6.75 17.99 -15.75
CA ALA A 66 -6.30 19.37 -15.50
C ALA A 66 -7.31 20.19 -14.65
N SER A 67 -8.62 19.93 -14.80
CA SER A 67 -9.66 20.53 -13.96
C SER A 67 -9.51 20.14 -12.49
N THR A 68 -9.32 18.84 -12.21
CA THR A 68 -9.10 18.32 -10.86
C THR A 68 -7.81 18.87 -10.25
N VAL A 69 -6.73 18.99 -11.03
CA VAL A 69 -5.48 19.60 -10.54
C VAL A 69 -5.70 21.07 -10.17
N ARG A 70 -6.40 21.86 -10.99
CA ARG A 70 -6.73 23.25 -10.68
C ARG A 70 -7.59 23.37 -9.41
N GLN A 71 -8.55 22.47 -9.23
CA GLN A 71 -9.42 22.46 -8.05
C GLN A 71 -8.66 22.09 -6.76
N LYS A 72 -7.77 21.09 -6.84
CA LYS A 72 -7.01 20.59 -5.68
C LYS A 72 -5.78 21.44 -5.34
N GLY A 73 -5.20 22.12 -6.32
CA GLY A 73 -3.92 22.84 -6.18
C GLY A 73 -2.67 21.94 -6.25
N PHE A 74 -2.82 20.63 -6.45
CA PHE A 74 -1.71 19.69 -6.60
C PHE A 74 -2.10 18.47 -7.45
N ASN A 75 -1.09 17.74 -7.95
CA ASN A 75 -1.29 16.61 -8.84
C ASN A 75 -0.86 15.27 -8.20
N ASN A 76 -1.59 14.85 -7.17
CA ASN A 76 -1.57 13.47 -6.72
C ASN A 76 -2.92 12.80 -7.06
N PRO A 77 -2.92 11.76 -7.90
CA PRO A 77 -4.15 11.10 -8.32
C PRO A 77 -4.75 10.12 -7.32
N LEU A 78 -4.04 9.77 -6.25
CA LEU A 78 -4.52 8.86 -5.20
C LEU A 78 -4.70 9.55 -3.84
N ILE A 79 -4.30 10.82 -3.73
CA ILE A 79 -4.40 11.59 -2.49
C ILE A 79 -5.21 12.84 -2.75
N GLU A 80 -6.29 13.03 -2.01
CA GLU A 80 -6.97 14.32 -1.87
C GLU A 80 -6.88 14.81 -0.42
N THR A 81 -7.46 14.07 0.52
CA THR A 81 -7.38 14.36 1.97
C THR A 81 -6.33 13.52 2.69
N GLY A 82 -5.80 12.48 2.03
CA GLY A 82 -4.96 11.45 2.67
C GLY A 82 -5.75 10.36 3.39
N HIS A 83 -7.07 10.48 3.52
CA HIS A 83 -7.91 9.52 4.25
C HIS A 83 -7.73 8.07 3.76
N MET A 84 -7.71 7.85 2.44
CA MET A 84 -7.49 6.52 1.86
C MET A 84 -6.14 5.91 2.29
N MET A 85 -5.06 6.69 2.26
CA MET A 85 -3.72 6.22 2.66
C MET A 85 -3.65 5.91 4.15
N ASN A 86 -4.26 6.78 4.98
CA ASN A 86 -4.25 6.64 6.43
C ASN A 86 -5.15 5.50 6.92
N SER A 87 -6.11 5.07 6.10
CA SER A 87 -7.02 3.95 6.41
C SER A 87 -6.48 2.59 5.96
N VAL A 88 -5.29 2.54 5.36
CA VAL A 88 -4.64 1.27 5.03
C VAL A 88 -4.24 0.57 6.32
N ASP A 89 -4.65 -0.69 6.47
CA ASP A 89 -4.27 -1.52 7.60
C ASP A 89 -4.12 -3.00 7.22
N TYR A 90 -3.72 -3.83 8.18
CA TYR A 90 -3.67 -5.29 8.06
C TYR A 90 -4.37 -5.94 9.26
N SER A 91 -4.72 -7.23 9.10
CA SER A 91 -5.16 -8.08 10.21
C SER A 91 -4.27 -9.30 10.28
N VAL A 92 -4.01 -9.76 11.50
CA VAL A 92 -3.43 -11.07 11.77
C VAL A 92 -4.41 -11.81 12.67
N ASP A 93 -5.15 -12.73 12.08
CA ASP A 93 -6.11 -13.53 12.83
C ASP A 93 -5.35 -14.68 13.52
N GLY A 94 -4.71 -14.36 14.66
CA GLY A 94 -4.18 -15.34 15.59
C GLY A 94 -5.34 -15.85 16.44
N GLY A 95 -5.76 -17.10 16.24
CA GLY A 95 -6.98 -17.67 16.80
C GLY A 95 -7.16 -17.41 18.30
N ASN A 96 -7.99 -16.43 18.65
CA ASN A 96 -8.76 -16.49 19.88
C ASN A 96 -9.81 -17.60 19.71
N LYS A 97 -9.53 -18.75 20.31
CA LYS A 97 -10.56 -19.57 20.93
C LYS A 97 -10.46 -19.38 22.43
#